data_AF-A0A7X8WK87-F1
#
_entry.id   AF-A0A7X8WK87-F1
#
_cell.length_a   1.000
_cell.length_b   1.000
_cell.length_c   1.000
_cell.angle_alpha   90.00
_cell.angle_beta   90.00
_cell.angle_gamma   90.00
#
_symmetry.space_group_name_H-M   'P 1'
#
loop_
_entity.id
_entity.type
_entity.pdbx_description
1 polymer ?
#
loop_
_entity_poly.entity_id
_entity_poly.type
_entity_poly.pdbx_seq_one_letter_code
_entity_poly.pdbx_strand_id
1 'polypeptide(L)'
;MVKLPLYSPTEVVDNSNVPYFLEFGYRFYDRKHIDPDKMVMVWECEVKELVKSNYGLESYLETNLPLILLKYPYPGSVNLATYEVNFLKYNYTGISYNIDDIASVAYVDPKSPAADAGVKIGDYIKSIQGVKLDNNLKALTNSYRLFINETMGLRNPDTRYTDTNGYDNCMFWEVGEYNNVSKVLSKKSYRTAFTYLFNFNQYVDWDTPRALSIEIERDKEKTHFEIVPEVYKSAQISAY
;
A
#
# COMPACT_ATOMS: atom_id res chain seq x y z
N MET A 1 -3.29 5.25 -12.18
CA MET A 1 -2.56 4.00 -12.47
C MET A 1 -1.84 4.19 -13.79
N VAL A 2 -0.53 3.97 -13.84
CA VAL A 2 0.21 4.05 -15.12
C VAL A 2 -0.07 2.75 -15.87
N LYS A 3 -0.81 2.83 -16.98
CA LYS A 3 -1.01 1.68 -17.86
C LYS A 3 0.20 1.60 -18.79
N LEU A 4 0.99 0.54 -18.67
CA LEU A 4 2.05 0.28 -19.64
C LEU A 4 1.42 -0.13 -20.98
N PRO A 5 1.96 0.32 -22.12
CA PRO A 5 1.44 -0.01 -23.44
C PRO A 5 1.85 -1.43 -23.87
N LEU A 6 1.70 -2.41 -22.98
CA LEU A 6 2.07 -3.82 -23.19
C LEU A 6 0.79 -4.68 -23.23
N TYR A 7 0.82 -5.75 -24.01
CA TYR A 7 -0.18 -6.82 -23.85
C TYR A 7 0.12 -7.62 -22.59
N SER A 8 -0.91 -8.19 -21.97
CA SER A 8 -0.66 -9.10 -20.85
C SER A 8 0.03 -10.36 -21.38
N PRO A 9 1.02 -10.94 -20.69
CA PRO A 9 1.65 -12.19 -21.12
C PRO A 9 0.67 -13.37 -21.14
N THR A 10 -0.50 -13.24 -20.53
CA THR A 10 -1.58 -14.25 -20.55
C THR A 10 -2.71 -13.92 -21.54
N GLU A 11 -2.62 -12.79 -22.25
CA GLU A 11 -3.61 -12.38 -23.25
C GLU A 11 -3.34 -13.15 -24.56
N VAL A 12 -4.38 -13.75 -25.14
CA VAL A 12 -4.27 -14.39 -26.46
C VAL A 12 -4.37 -13.30 -27.51
N VAL A 13 -3.26 -12.99 -28.17
CA VAL A 13 -3.14 -11.95 -29.20
C VAL A 13 -2.73 -12.58 -30.52
N ASP A 14 -3.39 -12.20 -31.60
CA ASP A 14 -2.93 -12.53 -32.94
C ASP A 14 -1.74 -11.63 -33.30
N ASN A 15 -0.58 -12.24 -33.53
CA ASN A 15 0.66 -11.53 -33.84
C ASN A 15 0.54 -10.59 -35.06
N SER A 16 -0.35 -10.87 -36.01
CA SER A 16 -0.58 -10.00 -37.17
C SER A 16 -1.20 -8.64 -36.80
N ASN A 17 -1.81 -8.55 -35.61
CA ASN A 17 -2.44 -7.34 -35.08
C ASN A 17 -1.56 -6.60 -34.06
N VAL A 18 -0.34 -7.08 -33.80
CA VAL A 18 0.60 -6.44 -32.87
C VAL A 18 1.39 -5.37 -33.63
N PRO A 19 1.27 -4.08 -33.26
CA PRO A 19 1.89 -3.01 -34.02
C PRO A 19 3.41 -2.92 -33.81
N TYR A 20 3.92 -3.35 -32.64
CA TYR A 20 5.35 -3.30 -32.33
C TYR A 20 5.78 -4.50 -31.46
N PHE A 21 7.01 -4.95 -31.68
CA PHE A 21 7.69 -5.98 -30.89
C PHE A 21 8.92 -5.37 -30.24
N LEU A 22 9.12 -5.64 -28.96
CA LEU A 22 10.30 -5.21 -28.22
C LEU A 22 11.05 -6.44 -27.72
N GLU A 23 12.34 -6.51 -28.00
CA GLU A 23 13.24 -7.54 -27.52
C GLU A 23 14.41 -6.87 -26.79
N PHE A 24 14.74 -7.40 -25.62
CA PHE A 24 15.91 -6.99 -24.85
C PHE A 24 16.53 -8.20 -24.18
N GLY A 25 17.86 -8.26 -24.13
CA GLY A 25 18.54 -9.28 -23.37
C GLY A 25 19.89 -8.82 -22.84
N TYR A 26 20.33 -9.46 -21.76
CA TYR A 26 21.67 -9.27 -21.21
C TYR A 26 22.28 -10.63 -20.85
N ARG A 27 23.61 -10.68 -20.87
CA ARG A 27 24.39 -11.86 -20.57
C ARG A 27 25.53 -11.52 -19.64
N PHE A 28 25.75 -12.35 -18.63
CA PHE A 28 26.95 -12.30 -17.80
C PHE A 28 27.90 -13.40 -18.23
N TYR A 29 29.17 -13.04 -18.36
CA TYR A 29 30.25 -13.96 -18.69
C TYR A 29 31.25 -13.97 -17.54
N ASP A 30 31.58 -15.15 -17.04
CA ASP A 30 32.76 -15.34 -16.22
C ASP A 30 34.01 -15.34 -17.11
N ARG A 31 35.06 -14.70 -16.60
CA ARG A 31 36.36 -14.56 -17.27
C ARG A 31 37.52 -15.06 -16.42
N LYS A 32 37.26 -15.63 -15.24
CA LYS A 32 38.31 -15.88 -14.25
C LYS A 32 38.19 -17.23 -13.55
N HIS A 33 36.97 -17.68 -13.23
CA HIS A 33 36.77 -18.75 -12.26
C HIS A 33 36.49 -20.11 -12.90
N ILE A 34 35.77 -20.16 -14.01
CA ILE A 34 35.38 -21.41 -14.69
C ILE A 34 36.49 -21.85 -15.66
N ASP A 35 36.87 -20.96 -16.57
CA ASP A 35 37.92 -21.20 -17.56
C ASP A 35 38.61 -19.85 -17.87
N PRO A 36 39.83 -19.59 -17.34
CA PRO A 36 40.52 -18.31 -17.56
C PRO A 36 40.83 -18.01 -19.04
N ASP A 37 40.85 -19.02 -19.90
CA ASP A 37 41.17 -18.90 -21.32
C ASP A 37 39.90 -18.73 -22.18
N LYS A 38 38.70 -18.79 -21.59
CA LYS A 38 37.41 -18.67 -22.30
C LYS A 38 36.43 -17.77 -21.58
N MET A 39 35.63 -17.02 -22.35
CA MET A 39 34.44 -16.36 -21.79
C MET A 39 33.33 -17.40 -21.64
N VAL A 40 33.03 -17.78 -20.40
CA VAL A 40 31.95 -18.73 -20.10
C VAL A 40 30.70 -17.95 -19.71
N MET A 41 29.62 -18.12 -20.46
CA MET A 41 28.33 -17.50 -20.10
C MET A 41 27.79 -18.16 -18.84
N VAL A 42 27.49 -17.35 -17.82
CA VAL A 42 26.98 -17.80 -16.52
C VAL A 42 25.53 -17.40 -16.27
N TRP A 43 25.03 -16.43 -17.04
CA TRP A 43 23.66 -15.98 -16.98
C TRP A 43 23.25 -15.36 -18.30
N GLU A 44 22.01 -15.61 -18.69
CA GLU A 44 21.34 -14.97 -19.80
C GLU A 44 19.90 -14.70 -19.38
N CYS A 45 19.41 -13.54 -19.77
CA CYS A 45 18.00 -13.22 -19.70
C CYS A 45 17.62 -12.46 -20.96
N GLU A 46 16.49 -12.86 -21.53
CA GLU A 46 15.91 -12.28 -22.73
C GLU A 46 14.42 -12.06 -22.44
N VAL A 47 13.93 -10.86 -22.74
CA VAL A 47 12.52 -10.50 -22.63
C VAL A 47 12.00 -10.12 -24.00
N LYS A 48 10.79 -10.61 -24.30
CA LYS A 48 10.07 -10.36 -25.55
C LYS A 48 8.69 -9.86 -25.22
N GLU A 49 8.38 -8.68 -25.71
CA GLU A 49 7.18 -7.96 -25.36
C GLU A 49 6.38 -7.63 -26.61
N LEU A 50 5.07 -7.84 -26.51
CA LEU A 50 4.11 -7.34 -27.48
C LEU A 50 3.68 -5.94 -27.02
N VAL A 51 3.78 -4.95 -27.89
CA VAL A 51 3.59 -3.54 -27.51
C VAL A 51 2.41 -2.94 -28.29
N LYS A 52 1.50 -2.28 -27.56
CA LYS A 52 0.22 -1.72 -28.06
C LYS A 52 0.38 -0.38 -28.77
N SER A 53 1.41 0.39 -28.45
CA SER A 53 1.69 1.71 -29.01
C SER A 53 3.18 2.01 -28.98
N ASN A 54 3.60 3.17 -29.49
CA ASN A 54 5.02 3.54 -29.47
C ASN A 54 5.57 3.57 -28.03
N TYR A 55 6.44 2.62 -27.70
CA TYR A 55 7.10 2.49 -26.41
C TYR A 55 8.58 2.22 -26.64
N GLY A 56 9.41 3.25 -26.44
CA GLY A 56 10.84 3.17 -26.69
C GLY A 56 11.55 2.20 -25.75
N LEU A 57 12.61 1.56 -26.24
CA LEU A 57 13.42 0.63 -25.46
C LEU A 57 13.96 1.28 -24.17
N GLU A 58 14.39 2.55 -24.24
CA GLU A 58 14.88 3.29 -23.07
C GLU A 58 13.79 3.41 -21.99
N SER A 59 12.59 3.89 -22.33
CA SER A 59 11.46 3.99 -21.40
C SER A 59 11.02 2.62 -20.85
N TYR A 60 11.06 1.58 -21.68
CA TYR A 60 10.81 0.21 -21.22
C TYR A 60 11.84 -0.21 -20.16
N LEU A 61 13.13 0.01 -20.42
CA LEU A 61 14.20 -0.41 -19.51
C LEU A 61 14.25 0.41 -18.24
N GLU A 62 13.96 1.72 -18.28
CA GLU A 62 13.86 2.55 -17.06
C GLU A 62 12.89 1.96 -16.03
N THR A 63 11.78 1.37 -16.50
CA THR A 63 10.78 0.76 -15.63
C THR A 63 11.09 -0.71 -15.32
N ASN A 64 11.49 -1.49 -16.32
CA ASN A 64 11.52 -2.95 -16.23
C ASN A 64 12.90 -3.54 -15.93
N LEU A 65 14.00 -2.85 -16.25
CA LEU A 65 15.35 -3.38 -16.02
C LEU A 65 15.62 -3.73 -14.55
N PRO A 66 15.21 -2.91 -13.54
CA PRO A 66 15.38 -3.30 -12.14
C PRO A 66 14.62 -4.58 -11.77
N LEU A 67 13.43 -4.79 -12.34
CA LEU A 67 12.63 -6.00 -12.11
C LEU A 67 13.29 -7.22 -12.77
N ILE A 68 13.72 -7.07 -14.02
CA ILE A 68 14.46 -8.09 -14.78
C ILE A 68 15.73 -8.52 -14.03
N LEU A 69 16.47 -7.57 -13.46
CA LEU A 69 17.70 -7.84 -12.70
C LEU A 69 17.43 -8.43 -11.30
N LEU A 70 16.25 -8.18 -10.72
CA LEU A 70 15.85 -8.75 -9.42
C LEU A 70 15.84 -10.29 -9.43
N LYS A 71 15.69 -10.90 -10.61
CA LYS A 71 15.73 -12.35 -10.80
C LYS A 71 17.14 -12.92 -10.85
N TYR A 72 18.19 -12.11 -10.89
CA TYR A 72 19.56 -12.60 -10.73
C TYR A 72 19.94 -12.68 -9.24
N PRO A 73 20.54 -13.77 -8.74
CA PRO A 73 20.89 -15.02 -9.43
C PRO A 73 19.79 -16.12 -9.32
N TYR A 74 18.60 -15.76 -8.85
CA TYR A 74 17.50 -16.70 -8.58
C TYR A 74 16.37 -16.55 -9.62
N PRO A 75 16.42 -17.31 -10.73
CA PRO A 75 15.56 -17.08 -11.90
C PRO A 75 14.08 -17.38 -11.66
N GLY A 76 13.69 -18.01 -10.55
CA GLY A 76 12.31 -18.40 -10.28
C GLY A 76 11.69 -19.12 -11.49
N SER A 77 10.50 -18.70 -11.90
CA SER A 77 9.92 -19.09 -13.19
C SER A 77 10.68 -18.48 -14.37
N VAL A 78 11.17 -19.32 -15.30
CA VAL A 78 11.90 -18.89 -16.52
C VAL A 78 10.98 -18.45 -17.67
N ASN A 79 9.70 -18.85 -17.64
CA ASN A 79 8.75 -18.54 -18.71
C ASN A 79 8.02 -17.22 -18.47
N LEU A 80 7.76 -16.89 -17.20
CA LEU A 80 7.01 -15.72 -16.78
C LEU A 80 7.65 -15.13 -15.53
N ALA A 81 7.83 -13.82 -15.52
CA ALA A 81 8.25 -13.12 -14.31
C ALA A 81 7.02 -12.69 -13.50
N THR A 82 6.91 -13.22 -12.28
CA THR A 82 5.85 -12.86 -11.35
C THR A 82 6.43 -12.00 -10.24
N TYR A 83 5.83 -10.83 -10.03
CA TYR A 83 6.23 -9.92 -8.96
C TYR A 83 5.02 -9.59 -8.09
N GLU A 84 5.26 -9.48 -6.79
CA GLU A 84 4.29 -8.97 -5.83
C GLU A 84 4.80 -7.64 -5.28
N VAL A 85 3.94 -6.62 -5.29
CA VAL A 85 4.26 -5.29 -4.78
C VAL A 85 3.39 -5.03 -3.55
N ASN A 86 4.03 -4.98 -2.39
CA ASN A 86 3.40 -4.65 -1.12
C ASN A 86 3.73 -3.20 -0.75
N PHE A 87 2.71 -2.34 -0.78
CA PHE A 87 2.82 -0.93 -0.44
C PHE A 87 1.98 -0.61 0.79
N LEU A 88 2.57 0.07 1.77
CA LEU A 88 1.88 0.51 2.98
C LEU A 88 2.28 1.95 3.30
N LYS A 89 1.29 2.79 3.62
CA LYS A 89 1.50 4.17 4.08
C LYS A 89 0.45 4.55 5.11
N TYR A 90 0.86 4.94 6.31
CA TYR A 90 -0.04 5.32 7.41
C TYR A 90 0.62 6.30 8.38
N ASN A 91 -0.19 6.96 9.22
CA ASN A 91 0.28 7.75 10.37
C ASN A 91 0.68 6.82 11.51
N TYR A 92 1.97 6.80 11.81
CA TYR A 92 2.57 6.06 12.90
C TYR A 92 2.65 6.94 14.15
N THR A 93 2.05 6.45 15.24
CA THR A 93 2.11 7.07 16.57
C THR A 93 2.98 6.27 17.54
N GLY A 94 3.22 4.97 17.28
CA GLY A 94 3.87 4.03 18.19
C GLY A 94 2.96 3.41 19.25
N ILE A 95 1.65 3.62 19.18
CA ILE A 95 0.68 2.98 20.08
C ILE A 95 0.32 1.58 19.56
N SER A 96 0.50 0.57 20.40
CA SER A 96 -0.08 -0.76 20.19
C SER A 96 -1.31 -0.94 21.08
N TYR A 97 -2.39 -1.45 20.50
CA TYR A 97 -3.66 -1.68 21.18
C TYR A 97 -3.78 -3.13 21.65
N ASN A 98 -4.48 -3.36 22.76
CA ASN A 98 -4.80 -4.72 23.21
C ASN A 98 -5.88 -5.33 22.30
N ILE A 99 -5.67 -6.56 21.80
CA ILE A 99 -6.62 -7.21 20.89
C ILE A 99 -7.97 -7.55 21.54
N ASP A 100 -7.98 -7.84 22.84
CA ASP A 100 -9.18 -8.16 23.61
C ASP A 100 -9.90 -6.90 24.10
N ASP A 101 -9.17 -5.78 24.18
CA ASP A 101 -9.67 -4.48 24.58
C ASP A 101 -8.94 -3.37 23.81
N ILE A 102 -9.43 -3.07 22.61
CA ILE A 102 -8.74 -2.14 21.68
C ILE A 102 -8.69 -0.70 22.18
N ALA A 103 -9.41 -0.36 23.26
CA ALA A 103 -9.29 0.93 23.89
C ALA A 103 -8.09 1.01 24.86
N SER A 104 -7.58 -0.13 25.31
CA SER A 104 -6.43 -0.22 26.18
C SER A 104 -5.11 -0.19 25.40
N VAL A 105 -4.18 0.65 25.84
CA VAL A 105 -2.80 0.72 25.30
C VAL A 105 -1.99 -0.45 25.85
N ALA A 106 -1.65 -1.40 24.98
CA ALA A 106 -0.86 -2.58 25.31
C ALA A 106 0.64 -2.29 25.34
N TYR A 107 1.11 -1.45 24.43
CA TYR A 107 2.52 -1.07 24.33
C TYR A 107 2.67 0.31 23.71
N VAL A 108 3.75 1.00 24.04
CA VAL A 108 4.16 2.25 23.39
C VAL A 108 5.62 2.11 22.98
N ASP A 109 5.88 2.25 21.68
CA ASP A 109 7.23 2.13 21.14
C ASP A 109 8.13 3.23 21.73
N PRO A 110 9.33 2.90 22.25
CA PRO A 110 10.24 3.90 22.79
C PRO A 110 10.65 4.91 21.72
N LYS A 111 10.65 6.21 22.08
CA LYS A 111 10.96 7.34 21.17
C LYS A 111 9.96 7.51 20.01
N SER A 112 8.77 6.93 20.13
CA SER A 112 7.69 7.20 19.18
C SER A 112 6.97 8.51 19.51
N PRO A 113 6.20 9.07 18.56
CA PRO A 113 5.40 10.27 18.82
C PRO A 113 4.48 10.18 20.04
N ALA A 114 3.91 9.01 20.32
CA ALA A 114 3.06 8.80 21.49
C ALA A 114 3.87 8.74 22.80
N ALA A 115 5.08 8.13 22.78
CA ALA A 115 5.98 8.15 23.93
C ALA A 115 6.41 9.58 24.27
N ASP A 116 6.76 10.38 23.26
CA ASP A 116 7.17 11.78 23.43
C ASP A 116 6.03 12.66 23.95
N ALA A 117 4.79 12.37 23.56
CA ALA A 117 3.59 13.02 24.09
C ALA A 117 3.24 12.58 25.53
N GLY A 118 3.79 11.46 26.02
CA GLY A 118 3.56 10.96 27.38
C GLY A 118 2.45 9.91 27.52
N VAL A 119 2.03 9.28 26.42
CA VAL A 119 1.18 8.08 26.44
C VAL A 119 1.95 6.92 27.06
N LYS A 120 1.28 6.11 27.88
CA LYS A 120 1.86 5.00 28.64
C LYS A 120 1.07 3.72 28.45
N ILE A 121 1.75 2.60 28.71
CA ILE A 121 1.12 1.28 28.82
C ILE A 121 0.04 1.33 29.90
N GLY A 122 -1.13 0.76 29.60
CA GLY A 122 -2.29 0.74 30.50
C GLY A 122 -3.21 1.97 30.40
N ASP A 123 -2.84 2.99 29.62
CA ASP A 123 -3.77 4.09 29.32
C ASP A 123 -5.01 3.58 28.59
N TYR A 124 -6.18 4.13 28.92
CA TYR A 124 -7.44 3.78 28.30
C TYR A 124 -7.93 4.90 27.37
N ILE A 125 -7.86 4.70 26.07
CA ILE A 125 -8.25 5.68 25.05
C ILE A 125 -9.77 5.82 24.99
N LYS A 126 -10.27 7.02 25.29
CA LYS A 126 -11.69 7.37 25.22
C LYS A 126 -12.09 7.84 23.83
N SER A 127 -11.27 8.68 23.20
CA SER A 127 -11.54 9.22 21.86
C SER A 127 -10.26 9.56 21.12
N ILE A 128 -10.33 9.51 19.79
CA ILE A 128 -9.29 9.96 18.87
C ILE A 128 -9.95 10.94 17.91
N GLN A 129 -9.43 12.17 17.80
CA GLN A 129 -10.01 13.25 17.01
C GLN A 129 -11.51 13.50 17.32
N GLY A 130 -11.87 13.44 18.60
CA GLY A 130 -13.26 13.60 19.05
C GLY A 130 -14.18 12.42 18.70
N VAL A 131 -13.69 11.38 18.02
CA VAL A 131 -14.42 10.15 17.74
C VAL A 131 -14.20 9.17 18.87
N LYS A 132 -15.27 8.82 19.58
CA LYS A 132 -15.23 7.84 20.67
C LYS A 132 -14.74 6.48 20.16
N LEU A 133 -13.79 5.89 20.88
CA LEU A 133 -13.34 4.53 20.61
C LEU A 133 -14.31 3.52 21.24
N ASP A 134 -14.97 2.73 20.39
CA ASP A 134 -15.87 1.66 20.84
C ASP A 134 -15.10 0.33 20.87
N ASN A 135 -15.04 -0.31 22.03
CA ASN A 135 -14.36 -1.60 22.21
C ASN A 135 -15.11 -2.79 21.57
N ASN A 136 -16.26 -2.57 20.94
CA ASN A 136 -17.00 -3.61 20.23
C ASN A 136 -16.45 -3.85 18.82
N LEU A 137 -15.49 -4.78 18.70
CA LEU A 137 -14.89 -5.21 17.42
C LEU A 137 -15.91 -5.59 16.34
N LYS A 138 -17.01 -6.26 16.72
CA LYS A 138 -18.07 -6.65 15.77
C LYS A 138 -18.80 -5.43 15.23
N ALA A 139 -19.09 -4.45 16.10
CA ALA A 139 -19.71 -3.21 15.69
C ALA A 139 -18.79 -2.39 14.77
N LEU A 140 -17.49 -2.32 15.06
CA LEU A 140 -16.51 -1.67 14.19
C LEU A 140 -16.44 -2.33 12.81
N THR A 141 -16.37 -3.67 12.78
CA THR A 141 -16.34 -4.43 11.52
C THR A 141 -17.61 -4.19 10.69
N ASN A 142 -18.78 -4.19 11.33
CA ASN A 142 -20.04 -3.93 10.64
C ASN A 142 -20.14 -2.49 10.11
N SER A 143 -19.74 -1.50 10.93
CA SER A 143 -19.70 -0.09 10.52
C SER A 143 -18.73 0.13 9.36
N TYR A 144 -17.57 -0.53 9.35
CA TYR A 144 -16.61 -0.47 8.25
C TYR A 144 -17.17 -1.08 6.96
N ARG A 145 -17.81 -2.25 7.04
CA ARG A 145 -18.46 -2.88 5.87
C ARG A 145 -19.60 -2.03 5.31
N LEU A 146 -20.39 -1.42 6.20
CA LEU A 146 -21.45 -0.49 5.81
C LEU A 146 -20.88 0.72 5.08
N PHE A 147 -19.81 1.32 5.62
CA PHE A 147 -19.11 2.43 4.97
C PHE A 147 -18.66 2.05 3.56
N ILE A 148 -18.01 0.90 3.37
CA ILE A 148 -17.60 0.44 2.04
C ILE A 148 -18.80 0.36 1.10
N ASN A 149 -19.87 -0.31 1.52
CA ASN A 149 -21.06 -0.52 0.70
C ASN A 149 -21.72 0.80 0.28
N GLU A 150 -21.92 1.73 1.23
CA GLU A 150 -22.60 3.00 0.98
C GLU A 150 -21.75 4.00 0.19
N THR A 151 -20.43 3.83 0.14
CA THR A 151 -19.51 4.71 -0.58
C THR A 151 -19.03 4.16 -1.92
N MET A 152 -19.55 3.02 -2.38
CA MET A 152 -19.19 2.45 -3.69
C MET A 152 -19.42 3.43 -4.84
N GLY A 153 -20.45 4.28 -4.76
CA GLY A 153 -20.73 5.32 -5.76
C GLY A 153 -19.72 6.47 -5.81
N LEU A 154 -18.81 6.57 -4.83
CA LEU A 154 -17.79 7.63 -4.75
C LEU A 154 -16.42 7.16 -5.30
N ARG A 155 -16.35 5.94 -5.84
CA ARG A 155 -15.14 5.34 -6.40
C ARG A 155 -15.01 5.69 -7.87
N ASN A 156 -13.77 5.71 -8.37
CA ASN A 156 -13.50 5.84 -9.81
C ASN A 156 -13.45 4.45 -10.47
N PRO A 157 -14.42 4.08 -11.35
CA PRO A 157 -14.44 2.78 -12.00
C PRO A 157 -13.27 2.51 -12.96
N ASP A 158 -12.67 3.56 -13.53
CA ASP A 158 -11.53 3.46 -14.47
C ASP A 158 -10.23 3.02 -13.79
N THR A 159 -10.21 3.06 -12.45
CA THR A 159 -9.08 2.64 -11.62
C THR A 159 -9.19 1.20 -11.12
N ARG A 160 -10.20 0.45 -11.56
CA ARG A 160 -10.46 -0.92 -11.12
C ARG A 160 -9.26 -1.84 -11.36
N TYR A 161 -8.91 -2.62 -10.35
CA TYR A 161 -7.91 -3.69 -10.44
C TYR A 161 -8.25 -4.87 -9.52
N THR A 162 -7.60 -6.01 -9.77
CA THR A 162 -7.64 -7.18 -8.89
C THR A 162 -6.45 -7.19 -7.95
N ASP A 163 -6.68 -7.29 -6.64
CA ASP A 163 -5.59 -7.38 -5.66
C ASP A 163 -4.95 -8.78 -5.61
N THR A 164 -3.91 -8.92 -4.80
CA THR A 164 -3.17 -10.19 -4.61
C THR A 164 -4.00 -11.28 -3.95
N ASN A 165 -5.12 -10.93 -3.28
CA ASN A 165 -6.05 -11.87 -2.66
C ASN A 165 -7.18 -12.29 -3.62
N GLY A 166 -7.21 -11.76 -4.85
CA GLY A 166 -8.21 -12.07 -5.86
C GLY A 166 -9.47 -11.21 -5.80
N TYR A 167 -9.49 -10.13 -5.01
CA TYR A 167 -10.61 -9.19 -5.00
C TYR A 167 -10.53 -8.25 -6.22
N ASP A 168 -11.45 -8.39 -7.16
CA ASP A 168 -11.45 -7.77 -8.50
C ASP A 168 -12.16 -6.40 -8.58
N ASN A 169 -12.61 -5.89 -7.44
CA ASN A 169 -13.37 -4.65 -7.33
C ASN A 169 -12.62 -3.59 -6.51
N CYS A 170 -11.29 -3.68 -6.42
CA CYS A 170 -10.45 -2.62 -5.86
C CYS A 170 -10.50 -1.39 -6.76
N MET A 171 -10.82 -0.22 -6.19
CA MET A 171 -10.87 1.06 -6.91
C MET A 171 -10.35 2.18 -6.02
N PHE A 172 -9.72 3.18 -6.60
CA PHE A 172 -9.42 4.43 -5.89
C PHE A 172 -10.70 5.29 -5.76
N TRP A 173 -10.66 6.27 -4.85
CA TRP A 173 -11.70 7.29 -4.75
C TRP A 173 -11.69 8.20 -5.99
N GLU A 174 -12.86 8.63 -6.44
CA GLU A 174 -12.98 9.68 -7.45
C GLU A 174 -12.52 11.01 -6.86
N VAL A 175 -11.65 11.72 -7.57
CA VAL A 175 -10.99 12.94 -7.06
C VAL A 175 -12.04 14.03 -6.77
N GLY A 176 -13.05 14.15 -7.64
CA GLY A 176 -14.17 15.07 -7.44
C GLY A 176 -15.03 14.76 -6.21
N GLU A 177 -14.95 13.54 -5.67
CA GLU A 177 -15.79 13.05 -4.58
C GLU A 177 -15.10 13.07 -3.22
N TYR A 178 -13.84 13.52 -3.12
CA TYR A 178 -13.06 13.48 -1.87
C TYR A 178 -13.78 14.15 -0.68
N ASN A 179 -14.42 15.30 -0.90
CA ASN A 179 -15.19 15.99 0.14
C ASN A 179 -16.44 15.18 0.56
N ASN A 180 -17.07 14.47 -0.36
CA ASN A 180 -18.20 13.61 -0.02
C ASN A 180 -17.74 12.39 0.79
N VAL A 181 -16.59 11.80 0.45
CA VAL A 181 -15.98 10.71 1.25
C VAL A 181 -15.67 11.19 2.67
N SER A 182 -15.04 12.36 2.85
CA SER A 182 -14.69 12.88 4.18
C SER A 182 -15.94 13.22 5.01
N LYS A 183 -16.99 13.78 4.39
CA LYS A 183 -18.30 14.00 5.04
C LYS A 183 -18.98 12.71 5.47
N VAL A 184 -18.82 11.62 4.73
CA VAL A 184 -19.34 10.31 5.14
C VAL A 184 -18.53 9.82 6.35
N LEU A 185 -17.20 9.88 6.31
CA LEU A 185 -16.32 9.43 7.40
C LEU A 185 -16.49 10.21 8.71
N SER A 186 -16.92 11.47 8.66
CA SER A 186 -17.21 12.26 9.87
C SER A 186 -18.51 11.84 10.58
N LYS A 187 -19.36 11.01 9.96
CA LYS A 187 -20.57 10.51 10.62
C LYS A 187 -20.22 9.51 11.72
N LYS A 188 -20.71 9.79 12.93
CA LYS A 188 -20.50 8.95 14.13
C LYS A 188 -20.94 7.49 13.95
N SER A 189 -21.88 7.21 13.04
CA SER A 189 -22.38 5.86 12.73
C SER A 189 -21.31 4.90 12.23
N TYR A 190 -20.25 5.40 11.59
CA TYR A 190 -19.19 4.55 11.03
C TYR A 190 -18.03 4.30 11.99
N ARG A 191 -18.04 4.89 13.20
CA ARG A 191 -17.07 4.58 14.28
C ARG A 191 -15.62 4.73 13.81
N THR A 192 -15.32 5.87 13.19
CA THR A 192 -14.10 6.14 12.43
C THR A 192 -12.89 6.50 13.29
N ALA A 193 -12.81 6.06 14.55
CA ALA A 193 -11.70 6.43 15.44
C ALA A 193 -10.34 6.10 14.83
N PHE A 194 -10.19 4.97 14.13
CA PHE A 194 -8.94 4.54 13.49
C PHE A 194 -8.63 5.19 12.14
N THR A 195 -9.50 6.06 11.61
CA THR A 195 -9.19 6.75 10.34
C THR A 195 -8.04 7.75 10.49
N TYR A 196 -7.64 8.10 11.72
CA TYR A 196 -6.43 8.87 11.99
C TYR A 196 -5.19 8.27 11.30
N LEU A 197 -5.16 6.95 11.08
CA LEU A 197 -4.09 6.25 10.36
C LEU A 197 -3.89 6.80 8.94
N PHE A 198 -4.92 7.42 8.36
CA PHE A 198 -4.93 7.89 6.98
C PHE A 198 -5.39 9.35 6.84
N ASN A 199 -5.50 10.10 7.94
CA ASN A 199 -6.03 11.49 7.92
C ASN A 199 -5.08 12.52 7.31
N PHE A 200 -3.88 12.12 6.86
CA PHE A 200 -3.06 12.92 5.94
C PHE A 200 -3.66 13.00 4.51
N ASN A 201 -4.74 12.24 4.23
CA ASN A 201 -5.46 12.32 2.97
C ASN A 201 -6.75 13.14 3.14
N GLN A 202 -6.99 14.08 2.21
CA GLN A 202 -8.16 14.96 2.22
C GLN A 202 -9.51 14.23 2.14
N TYR A 203 -9.54 13.05 1.53
CA TYR A 203 -10.75 12.21 1.48
C TYR A 203 -11.06 11.52 2.81
N VAL A 204 -10.13 11.52 3.77
CA VAL A 204 -10.34 11.00 5.13
C VAL A 204 -10.72 12.12 6.07
N ASP A 205 -9.92 13.18 6.07
CA ASP A 205 -10.12 14.39 6.86
C ASP A 205 -9.79 15.57 5.97
N TRP A 206 -10.76 16.46 5.76
CA TRP A 206 -10.63 17.57 4.81
C TRP A 206 -9.56 18.57 5.25
N ASP A 207 -9.42 18.78 6.56
CA ASP A 207 -8.49 19.74 7.14
C ASP A 207 -7.08 19.15 7.27
N THR A 208 -6.95 17.83 7.19
CA THR A 208 -5.68 17.09 7.29
C THR A 208 -4.80 17.58 8.46
N PRO A 209 -5.32 17.55 9.71
CA PRO A 209 -4.65 18.16 10.85
C PRO A 209 -3.29 17.50 11.09
N ARG A 210 -2.28 18.35 11.35
CA ARG A 210 -0.91 17.88 11.62
C ARG A 210 -0.80 17.09 12.92
N ALA A 211 -1.58 17.45 13.94
CA ALA A 211 -1.58 16.80 15.24
C ALA A 211 -2.86 16.00 15.46
N LEU A 212 -2.72 14.89 16.18
CA LEU A 212 -3.79 14.01 16.62
C LEU A 212 -4.18 14.34 18.05
N SER A 213 -5.45 14.69 18.23
CA SER A 213 -6.06 14.84 19.55
C SER A 213 -6.46 13.47 20.08
N ILE A 214 -5.86 13.01 21.19
CA ILE A 214 -6.22 11.75 21.85
C ILE A 214 -6.63 12.03 23.30
N GLU A 215 -7.84 11.64 23.65
CA GLU A 215 -8.33 11.67 25.03
C GLU A 215 -8.16 10.29 25.67
N ILE A 216 -7.52 10.24 26.82
CA ILE A 216 -7.33 9.03 27.59
C ILE A 216 -7.90 9.15 29.01
N GLU A 217 -8.07 8.02 29.66
CA GLU A 217 -8.34 7.91 31.09
C GLU A 217 -7.22 7.08 31.73
N ARG A 218 -6.55 7.65 32.74
CA ARG A 218 -5.50 7.04 33.55
C ARG A 218 -5.87 7.27 35.01
N ASP A 219 -5.96 6.21 35.82
CA ASP A 219 -6.30 6.31 37.25
C ASP A 219 -7.59 7.11 37.55
N LYS A 220 -8.60 7.00 36.65
CA LYS A 220 -9.87 7.76 36.66
C LYS A 220 -9.75 9.26 36.35
N GLU A 221 -8.55 9.74 36.05
CA GLU A 221 -8.33 11.09 35.55
C GLU A 221 -8.32 11.11 34.03
N LYS A 222 -8.97 12.12 33.45
CA LYS A 222 -8.98 12.32 32.00
C LYS A 222 -7.81 13.20 31.61
N THR A 223 -7.00 12.72 30.70
CA THR A 223 -5.87 13.46 30.13
C THR A 223 -6.06 13.60 28.62
N HIS A 224 -5.58 14.72 28.09
CA HIS A 224 -5.60 15.01 26.66
C HIS A 224 -4.16 15.11 26.16
N PHE A 225 -3.89 14.49 25.00
CA PHE A 225 -2.60 14.52 24.34
C PHE A 225 -2.76 15.01 22.90
N GLU A 226 -1.81 15.85 22.47
CA GLU A 226 -1.59 16.19 21.06
C GLU A 226 -0.37 15.42 20.56
N ILE A 227 -0.59 14.49 19.63
CA ILE A 227 0.46 13.64 19.05
C ILE A 227 0.66 14.03 17.60
N VAL A 228 1.88 14.43 17.21
CA VAL A 228 2.20 14.65 15.80
C VAL A 228 2.74 13.34 15.21
N PRO A 229 1.95 12.57 14.45
CA PRO A 229 2.38 11.28 13.93
C PRO A 229 3.47 11.44 12.87
N GLU A 230 4.25 10.38 12.69
CA GLU A 230 5.16 10.24 11.56
C GLU A 230 4.45 9.51 10.42
N VAL A 231 4.66 9.93 9.17
CA VAL A 231 4.11 9.20 8.02
C VAL A 231 5.03 8.04 7.70
N TYR A 232 4.67 6.84 8.16
CA TYR A 232 5.36 5.61 7.78
C TYR A 232 5.03 5.27 6.32
N LYS A 233 6.03 4.83 5.56
CA LYS A 233 5.88 4.39 4.17
C LYS A 233 6.83 3.22 3.90
N SER A 234 6.31 2.13 3.37
CA SER A 234 7.11 0.99 2.89
C SER A 234 6.62 0.53 1.52
N ALA A 235 7.56 0.11 0.68
CA ALA A 235 7.31 -0.55 -0.58
C ALA A 235 8.25 -1.76 -0.65
N GLN A 236 7.69 -2.95 -0.77
CA GLN A 236 8.43 -4.19 -0.93
C GLN A 236 8.04 -4.82 -2.26
N ILE A 237 9.03 -5.23 -3.04
CA ILE A 237 8.83 -5.97 -4.29
C ILE A 237 9.48 -7.34 -4.10
N SER A 238 8.69 -8.40 -4.25
CA SER A 238 9.15 -9.78 -4.19
C SER A 238 9.03 -10.41 -5.57
N ALA A 239 10.05 -11.18 -5.98
CA ALA A 239 10.04 -11.96 -7.22
C ALA A 239 9.85 -13.45 -6.90
N TYR A 240 9.05 -14.14 -7.72
CA TYR A 240 8.77 -15.57 -7.61
C TYR A 240 9.12 -16.35 -8.91
#